data_AF-A0A662TW75-F1
#
_entry.id   AF-A0A662TW75-F1
#
_cell.length_a   1.000
_cell.length_b   1.000
_cell.length_c   1.000
_cell.angle_alpha   90.00
_cell.angle_beta   90.00
_cell.angle_gamma   90.00
#
_symmetry.space_group_name_H-M   'P 1'
#
loop_
_entity.id
_entity.type
_entity.pdbx_description
1 polymer ?
#
loop_
_entity_poly.entity_id
_entity_poly.type
_entity_poly.pdbx_seq_one_letter_code
_entity_poly.pdbx_strand_id
1 'polypeptide(L)'
;MYWLLAAAIGALAGAFGSSLLPSTLVEGLQYGFNRRLPHKIPDVSTLVRLRLLGKLSDEVYFELMKEWGFDSPRALQILDAAQNYLTAAEVVRAYYREKGPGKPSEADIKAIAQELINRGFSEEDAEKFALIAHPYPSPSDIITWAVREVFDPHVVERWGLMQGYSEAAPQLEKWGRAVGWTPEILRYYWAAHWQWPSPTQAAEFVHRTNVKWWNGPKFSPEDYDMILRLADYVPGTIPLFRSTLYRPFTRVDVRRMHKLGVLEPEDLKDAYKELGYDDWHAEKLAEFTIKYNADEEPSEERVLTRSLIERAYDLGLLNRSEAKQALQEIGYSEEKAEFVVSVIDMDKTMDQADDLTRVYMNQFRYDIIDEGTLRAKLQGLGLSDDMVEHYVHVAKELRERQEKIPSKSDIKNLYKYGYISRQEAKNALLRMGFSAYWAEKLLQ
;
A
#
# COMPACT_ATOMS: atom_id res chain seq x y z
N MET A 1 -69.03 -66.50 14.29
CA MET A 1 -68.11 -67.27 13.42
C MET A 1 -66.67 -66.72 13.42
N TYR A 2 -66.45 -65.40 13.57
CA TYR A 2 -65.09 -64.82 13.65
C TYR A 2 -64.31 -65.13 14.94
N TRP A 3 -64.98 -65.36 16.07
CA TRP A 3 -64.33 -65.71 17.35
C TRP A 3 -63.70 -67.11 17.39
N LEU A 4 -64.28 -68.07 16.66
CA LEU A 4 -63.76 -69.45 16.60
C LEU A 4 -62.54 -69.57 15.67
N LEU A 5 -62.47 -68.75 14.61
CA LEU A 5 -61.29 -68.68 13.73
C LEU A 5 -60.10 -68.01 14.44
N ALA A 6 -60.36 -66.99 15.25
CA ALA A 6 -59.33 -66.34 16.07
C ALA A 6 -58.78 -67.27 17.16
N ALA A 7 -59.64 -68.09 17.78
CA ALA A 7 -59.23 -69.10 18.76
C ALA A 7 -58.41 -70.24 18.12
N ALA A 8 -58.77 -70.69 16.91
CA ALA A 8 -58.04 -71.74 16.19
C ALA A 8 -56.64 -71.29 15.73
N ILE A 9 -56.48 -70.03 15.32
CA ILE A 9 -55.18 -69.46 14.96
C ILE A 9 -54.34 -69.17 16.22
N GLY A 10 -54.97 -68.71 17.30
CA GLY A 10 -54.31 -68.52 18.60
C GLY A 10 -53.73 -69.81 19.20
N ALA A 11 -54.40 -70.95 18.99
CA ALA A 11 -53.92 -72.26 19.43
C ALA A 11 -52.76 -72.81 18.55
N LEU A 12 -52.72 -72.47 17.26
CA LEU A 12 -51.61 -72.82 16.36
C LEU A 12 -50.40 -71.89 16.49
N ALA A 13 -50.59 -70.67 16.98
CA ALA A 13 -49.53 -69.69 17.24
C ALA A 13 -49.01 -69.71 18.71
N GLY A 14 -49.59 -70.56 19.57
CA GLY A 14 -49.03 -70.85 20.89
C GLY A 14 -47.71 -71.62 20.77
N ALA A 15 -46.84 -71.53 21.78
CA ALA A 15 -45.41 -71.91 21.81
C ALA A 15 -45.01 -73.29 21.24
N PHE A 16 -45.96 -74.17 20.92
CA PHE A 16 -45.75 -75.48 20.30
C PHE A 16 -46.01 -75.54 18.78
N GLY A 17 -46.82 -74.64 18.20
CA GLY A 17 -47.13 -74.67 16.75
C GLY A 17 -46.23 -73.75 15.90
N SER A 18 -45.70 -72.69 16.51
CA SER A 18 -44.77 -71.75 15.87
C SER A 18 -43.40 -72.35 15.54
N SER A 19 -43.00 -73.45 16.19
CA SER A 19 -41.72 -74.13 15.97
C SER A 19 -41.73 -75.11 14.77
N LEU A 20 -42.90 -75.37 14.17
CA LEU A 20 -43.08 -76.33 13.07
C LEU A 20 -43.36 -75.66 11.72
N LEU A 21 -43.56 -74.34 11.70
CA LEU A 21 -43.82 -73.56 10.49
C LEU A 21 -42.53 -72.88 10.00
N PRO A 22 -42.33 -72.71 8.68
CA PRO A 22 -41.22 -71.90 8.16
C PRO A 22 -41.29 -70.49 8.75
N SER A 23 -40.15 -69.95 9.20
CA SER A 23 -40.07 -68.63 9.87
C SER A 23 -40.76 -67.53 9.06
N THR A 24 -40.68 -67.59 7.73
CA THR A 24 -41.30 -66.62 6.81
C THR A 24 -42.83 -66.61 6.86
N LEU A 25 -43.47 -67.75 7.17
CA LEU A 25 -44.93 -67.89 7.24
C LEU A 25 -45.47 -67.42 8.59
N VAL A 26 -44.72 -67.71 9.67
CA VAL A 26 -44.99 -67.18 11.02
C VAL A 26 -44.83 -65.66 11.04
N GLU A 27 -43.74 -65.15 10.47
CA GLU A 27 -43.51 -63.71 10.31
C GLU A 27 -44.60 -63.05 9.47
N GLY A 28 -45.02 -63.67 8.36
CA GLY A 28 -46.10 -63.17 7.51
C GLY A 28 -47.44 -63.05 8.24
N LEU A 29 -47.82 -64.06 9.04
CA LEU A 29 -49.02 -64.01 9.88
C LEU A 29 -48.90 -62.97 10.99
N GLN A 30 -47.72 -62.85 11.61
CA GLN A 30 -47.46 -61.86 12.65
C GLN A 30 -47.47 -60.43 12.11
N TYR A 31 -46.91 -60.16 10.93
CA TYR A 31 -47.04 -58.87 10.25
C TYR A 31 -48.49 -58.55 9.88
N GLY A 32 -49.25 -59.56 9.43
CA GLY A 32 -50.68 -59.43 9.17
C GLY A 32 -51.51 -59.08 10.41
N PHE A 33 -51.15 -59.63 11.57
CA PHE A 33 -51.76 -59.29 12.86
C PHE A 33 -51.35 -57.88 13.32
N ASN A 34 -50.04 -57.57 13.28
CA ASN A 34 -49.50 -56.25 13.65
C ASN A 34 -50.10 -55.10 12.82
N ARG A 35 -50.39 -55.35 11.53
CA ARG A 35 -51.03 -54.35 10.65
C ARG A 35 -52.49 -54.07 11.02
N ARG A 36 -53.20 -55.06 11.59
CA ARG A 36 -54.61 -54.91 12.01
C ARG A 36 -54.73 -54.43 13.45
N LEU A 37 -53.80 -54.83 14.31
CA LEU A 37 -53.76 -54.49 15.73
C LEU A 37 -52.32 -54.12 16.12
N PRO A 38 -51.89 -52.87 15.86
CA PRO A 38 -50.60 -52.39 16.30
C PRO A 38 -50.59 -52.29 17.83
N HIS A 39 -49.85 -53.20 18.47
CA HIS A 39 -49.78 -53.32 19.93
C HIS A 39 -48.36 -53.10 20.48
N LYS A 40 -47.39 -52.82 19.60
CA LYS A 40 -46.01 -52.55 20.01
C LYS A 40 -45.89 -51.10 20.48
N ILE A 41 -45.54 -50.93 21.74
CA ILE A 41 -45.20 -49.63 22.33
C ILE A 41 -43.73 -49.33 21.97
N PRO A 42 -43.39 -48.09 21.56
CA PRO A 42 -42.00 -47.70 21.38
C PRO A 42 -41.19 -47.93 22.67
N ASP A 43 -39.91 -48.27 22.54
CA ASP A 43 -39.04 -48.45 23.71
C ASP A 43 -38.81 -47.12 24.45
N VAL A 44 -38.37 -47.19 25.71
CA VAL A 44 -38.16 -46.02 26.58
C VAL A 44 -37.26 -44.96 25.93
N SER A 45 -36.18 -45.37 25.23
CA SER A 45 -35.27 -44.41 24.60
C SER A 45 -35.94 -43.68 23.44
N THR A 46 -36.76 -44.39 22.65
CA THR A 46 -37.58 -43.79 21.59
C THR A 46 -38.65 -42.85 22.17
N LEU A 47 -39.34 -43.24 23.26
CA LEU A 47 -40.33 -42.38 23.92
C LEU A 47 -39.71 -41.09 24.46
N VAL A 48 -38.58 -41.20 25.15
CA VAL A 48 -37.79 -40.07 25.64
C VAL A 48 -37.36 -39.17 24.47
N ARG A 49 -36.84 -39.75 23.39
CA ARG A 49 -36.41 -38.98 22.22
C ARG A 49 -37.57 -38.25 21.54
N LEU A 50 -38.71 -38.91 21.36
CA LEU A 50 -39.91 -38.31 20.77
C LEU A 50 -40.46 -37.18 21.65
N ARG A 51 -40.43 -37.36 22.97
CA ARG A 51 -40.83 -36.31 23.93
C ARG A 51 -39.89 -35.11 23.88
N LEU A 52 -38.57 -35.33 23.89
CA LEU A 52 -37.56 -34.26 23.79
C LEU A 52 -37.65 -33.49 22.46
N LEU A 53 -38.07 -34.15 21.37
CA LEU A 53 -38.32 -33.53 20.07
C LEU A 53 -39.70 -32.85 19.94
N GLY A 54 -40.48 -32.81 21.02
CA GLY A 54 -41.84 -32.24 21.03
C GLY A 54 -42.83 -32.99 20.13
N LYS A 55 -42.54 -34.26 19.77
CA LYS A 55 -43.43 -35.12 18.97
C LYS A 55 -44.42 -35.92 19.80
N LEU A 56 -44.28 -35.84 21.13
CA LEU A 56 -45.13 -36.49 22.12
C LEU A 56 -45.51 -35.44 23.18
N SER A 57 -46.79 -35.36 23.57
CA SER A 57 -47.20 -34.50 24.69
C SER A 57 -46.76 -35.09 26.03
N ASP A 58 -46.75 -34.27 27.07
CA ASP A 58 -46.41 -34.73 28.43
C ASP A 58 -47.35 -35.84 28.90
N GLU A 59 -48.65 -35.67 28.69
CA GLU A 59 -49.67 -36.63 29.11
C GLU A 59 -49.42 -38.00 28.45
N VAL A 60 -49.23 -38.01 27.14
CA VAL A 60 -49.01 -39.25 26.38
C VAL A 60 -47.66 -39.87 26.74
N TYR A 61 -46.62 -39.07 26.97
CA TYR A 61 -45.32 -39.56 27.42
C TYR A 61 -45.45 -40.30 28.76
N PHE A 62 -46.07 -39.67 29.76
CA PHE A 62 -46.22 -40.28 31.09
C PHE A 62 -47.12 -41.52 31.07
N GLU A 63 -48.16 -41.55 30.23
CA GLU A 63 -48.99 -42.75 30.05
C GLU A 63 -48.17 -43.91 29.47
N LEU A 64 -47.44 -43.70 28.37
CA LEU A 64 -46.63 -44.74 27.75
C LEU A 64 -45.47 -45.20 28.65
N MET A 65 -44.86 -44.30 29.41
CA MET A 65 -43.85 -44.65 30.42
C MET A 65 -44.44 -45.49 31.56
N LYS A 66 -45.70 -45.27 31.93
CA LYS A 66 -46.42 -46.07 32.92
C LYS A 66 -46.73 -47.47 32.41
N GLU A 67 -47.03 -47.64 31.12
CA GLU A 67 -47.17 -48.95 30.48
C GLU A 67 -45.85 -49.75 30.52
N TRP A 68 -44.70 -49.06 30.48
CA TRP A 68 -43.38 -49.64 30.73
C TRP A 68 -43.03 -49.83 32.22
N GLY A 69 -43.90 -49.42 33.14
CA GLY A 69 -43.74 -49.60 34.58
C GLY A 69 -43.06 -48.44 35.32
N PHE A 70 -42.84 -47.30 34.69
CA PHE A 70 -42.31 -46.09 35.34
C PHE A 70 -43.45 -45.15 35.76
N ASP A 71 -43.46 -44.75 37.03
CA ASP A 71 -44.36 -43.67 37.48
C ASP A 71 -43.87 -42.29 37.00
N SER A 72 -44.76 -41.30 37.00
CA SER A 72 -44.46 -39.96 36.48
C SER A 72 -43.18 -39.33 37.05
N PRO A 73 -42.88 -39.43 38.37
CA PRO A 73 -41.62 -38.92 38.91
C PRO A 73 -40.37 -39.59 38.33
N ARG A 74 -40.36 -40.93 38.17
CA ARG A 74 -39.22 -41.63 37.56
C ARG A 74 -39.12 -41.35 36.06
N ALA A 75 -40.25 -41.28 35.36
CA ALA A 75 -40.28 -40.91 33.96
C ALA A 75 -39.68 -39.50 33.74
N LEU A 76 -40.00 -38.55 34.62
CA LEU A 76 -39.40 -37.20 34.57
C LEU A 76 -37.88 -37.25 34.80
N GLN A 77 -37.38 -38.00 35.79
CA GLN A 77 -35.94 -38.15 36.01
C GLN A 77 -35.21 -38.73 34.80
N ILE A 78 -35.82 -39.72 34.11
CA ILE A 78 -35.26 -40.31 32.89
C ILE A 78 -35.26 -39.29 31.75
N LEU A 79 -36.33 -38.50 31.62
CA LEU A 79 -36.45 -37.45 30.61
C LEU A 79 -35.40 -36.35 30.84
N ASP A 80 -35.29 -35.86 32.07
CA ASP A 80 -34.33 -34.82 32.46
C ASP A 80 -32.90 -35.31 32.23
N ALA A 81 -32.55 -36.52 32.67
CA ALA A 81 -31.21 -37.08 32.46
C ALA A 81 -30.84 -37.28 30.97
N ALA A 82 -31.83 -37.37 30.08
CA ALA A 82 -31.62 -37.55 28.66
C ALA A 82 -31.57 -36.25 27.84
N GLN A 83 -31.85 -35.10 28.47
CA GLN A 83 -31.66 -33.79 27.83
C GLN A 83 -30.18 -33.57 27.49
N ASN A 84 -29.91 -32.78 26.46
CA ASN A 84 -28.54 -32.33 26.20
C ASN A 84 -28.18 -31.22 27.19
N TYR A 85 -27.09 -31.44 27.94
CA TYR A 85 -26.52 -30.46 28.86
C TYR A 85 -25.18 -29.94 28.39
N LEU A 86 -24.84 -28.71 28.77
CA LEU A 86 -23.50 -28.17 28.53
C LEU A 86 -22.44 -28.94 29.32
N THR A 87 -21.27 -29.11 28.70
CA THR A 87 -20.06 -29.56 29.39
C THR A 87 -19.55 -28.50 30.35
N ALA A 88 -18.75 -28.89 31.35
CA ALA A 88 -18.16 -27.95 32.30
C ALA A 88 -17.37 -26.80 31.61
N ALA A 89 -16.66 -27.10 30.52
CA ALA A 89 -15.94 -26.09 29.75
C ALA A 89 -16.88 -25.10 29.02
N GLU A 90 -18.02 -25.57 28.54
CA GLU A 90 -19.04 -24.73 27.90
C GLU A 90 -19.76 -23.84 28.91
N VAL A 91 -20.06 -24.35 30.11
CA VAL A 91 -20.63 -23.56 31.21
C VAL A 91 -19.69 -22.40 31.58
N VAL A 92 -18.39 -22.67 31.70
CA VAL A 92 -17.39 -21.63 31.97
C VAL A 92 -17.34 -20.59 30.85
N ARG A 93 -17.34 -21.03 29.58
CA ARG A 93 -17.38 -20.12 28.43
C ARG A 93 -18.67 -19.28 28.42
N ALA A 94 -19.81 -19.88 28.70
CA ALA A 94 -21.10 -19.20 28.75
C ALA A 94 -21.09 -18.09 29.81
N TYR A 95 -20.59 -18.39 31.01
CA TYR A 95 -20.45 -17.40 32.09
C TYR A 95 -19.67 -16.15 31.65
N TYR A 96 -18.51 -16.33 31.00
CA TYR A 96 -17.73 -15.19 30.50
C TYR A 96 -18.43 -14.44 29.36
N ARG A 97 -19.22 -15.14 28.53
CA ARG A 97 -20.00 -14.51 27.44
C ARG A 97 -21.21 -13.73 27.97
N GLU A 98 -21.84 -14.18 29.05
CA GLU A 98 -22.96 -13.50 29.70
C GLU A 98 -22.55 -12.17 30.34
N LYS A 99 -21.35 -12.13 30.93
CA LYS A 99 -20.82 -10.96 31.64
C LYS A 99 -19.94 -10.07 30.76
N GLY A 100 -19.57 -10.53 29.56
CA GLY A 100 -18.66 -9.84 28.65
C GLY A 100 -19.33 -8.75 27.79
N PRO A 101 -18.54 -7.80 27.27
CA PRO A 101 -19.07 -6.61 26.56
C PRO A 101 -19.65 -6.90 25.16
N GLY A 102 -19.41 -8.09 24.58
CA GLY A 102 -19.86 -8.43 23.22
C GLY A 102 -21.01 -9.43 23.18
N LYS A 103 -21.96 -9.35 24.12
CA LYS A 103 -23.12 -10.25 24.16
C LYS A 103 -24.01 -10.02 22.93
N PRO A 104 -24.43 -11.08 22.21
CA PRO A 104 -25.38 -10.95 21.09
C PRO A 104 -26.73 -10.40 21.54
N SER A 105 -27.57 -10.00 20.58
CA SER A 105 -28.92 -9.50 20.88
C SER A 105 -29.77 -10.59 21.55
N GLU A 106 -30.63 -10.19 22.49
CA GLU A 106 -31.54 -11.13 23.16
C GLU A 106 -32.47 -11.86 22.18
N ALA A 107 -32.84 -11.20 21.08
CA ALA A 107 -33.67 -11.78 20.04
C ALA A 107 -32.96 -12.94 19.33
N ASP A 108 -31.67 -12.78 19.00
CA ASP A 108 -30.88 -13.83 18.35
C ASP A 108 -30.65 -15.01 19.29
N ILE A 109 -30.35 -14.74 20.56
CA ILE A 109 -30.19 -15.77 21.60
C ILE A 109 -31.47 -16.60 21.71
N LYS A 110 -32.64 -15.94 21.84
CA LYS A 110 -33.94 -16.62 21.97
C LYS A 110 -34.29 -17.44 20.73
N ALA A 111 -34.04 -16.92 19.52
CA ALA A 111 -34.31 -17.64 18.29
C ALA A 111 -33.46 -18.92 18.15
N ILE A 112 -32.16 -18.83 18.47
CA ILE A 112 -31.26 -20.00 18.44
C ILE A 112 -31.62 -20.99 19.56
N ALA A 113 -31.89 -20.49 20.77
CA ALA A 113 -32.28 -21.33 21.90
C ALA A 113 -33.55 -22.12 21.59
N GLN A 114 -34.57 -21.51 20.97
CA GLN A 114 -35.79 -22.21 20.58
C GLN A 114 -35.53 -23.35 19.60
N GLU A 115 -34.63 -23.16 18.64
CA GLU A 115 -34.21 -24.22 17.71
C GLU A 115 -33.47 -25.37 18.41
N LEU A 116 -32.66 -25.06 19.43
CA LEU A 116 -31.96 -26.06 20.23
C LEU A 116 -32.92 -26.84 21.15
N ILE A 117 -33.89 -26.16 21.76
CA ILE A 117 -34.97 -26.79 22.55
C ILE A 117 -35.73 -27.80 21.68
N ASN A 118 -36.08 -27.42 20.44
CA ASN A 118 -36.75 -28.32 19.48
C ASN A 118 -35.91 -29.56 19.11
N ARG A 119 -34.60 -29.57 19.44
CA ARG A 119 -33.66 -30.68 19.22
C ARG A 119 -33.37 -31.48 20.49
N GLY A 120 -33.94 -31.09 21.63
CA GLY A 120 -33.83 -31.80 22.92
C GLY A 120 -32.77 -31.25 23.88
N PHE A 121 -32.34 -30.00 23.71
CA PHE A 121 -31.56 -29.29 24.74
C PHE A 121 -32.49 -28.81 25.87
N SER A 122 -31.96 -28.74 27.10
CA SER A 122 -32.65 -28.03 28.18
C SER A 122 -32.81 -26.54 27.83
N GLU A 123 -33.82 -25.86 28.37
CA GLU A 123 -34.03 -24.43 28.11
C GLU A 123 -32.81 -23.60 28.54
N GLU A 124 -32.26 -23.88 29.72
CA GLU A 124 -31.08 -23.20 30.26
C GLU A 124 -29.83 -23.42 29.39
N ASP A 125 -29.56 -24.66 28.97
CA ASP A 125 -28.38 -24.95 28.14
C ASP A 125 -28.56 -24.48 26.71
N ALA A 126 -29.79 -24.42 26.18
CA ALA A 126 -30.07 -23.85 24.88
C ALA A 126 -29.71 -22.36 24.82
N GLU A 127 -30.06 -21.58 25.84
CA GLU A 127 -29.70 -20.16 25.93
C GLU A 127 -28.18 -19.97 26.09
N LYS A 128 -27.54 -20.74 26.97
CA LYS A 128 -26.09 -20.69 27.16
C LYS A 128 -25.31 -21.17 25.94
N PHE A 129 -25.81 -22.18 25.23
CA PHE A 129 -25.20 -22.67 23.99
C PHE A 129 -25.29 -21.60 22.89
N ALA A 130 -26.44 -20.93 22.75
CA ALA A 130 -26.60 -19.81 21.82
C ALA A 130 -25.59 -18.69 22.09
N LEU A 131 -25.30 -18.42 23.37
CA LEU A 131 -24.29 -17.43 23.78
C LEU A 131 -22.86 -17.83 23.39
N ILE A 132 -22.45 -19.08 23.64
CA ILE A 132 -21.07 -19.54 23.31
C ILE A 132 -20.85 -19.79 21.83
N ALA A 133 -21.92 -20.06 21.06
CA ALA A 133 -21.86 -20.22 19.62
C ALA A 133 -21.60 -18.90 18.90
N HIS A 134 -21.86 -17.76 19.56
CA HIS A 134 -21.54 -16.45 19.02
C HIS A 134 -20.00 -16.27 18.92
N PRO A 135 -19.48 -15.99 17.72
CA PRO A 135 -18.05 -15.81 17.54
C PRO A 135 -17.59 -14.54 18.24
N TYR A 136 -16.35 -14.58 18.72
CA TYR A 136 -15.74 -13.46 19.43
C TYR A 136 -14.39 -13.15 18.80
N PRO A 137 -13.96 -11.89 18.87
CA PRO A 137 -12.61 -11.51 18.46
C PRO A 137 -11.57 -12.37 19.17
N SER A 138 -10.49 -12.69 18.47
CA SER A 138 -9.38 -13.42 19.06
C SER A 138 -8.67 -12.55 20.11
N PRO A 139 -7.93 -13.16 21.06
CA PRO A 139 -7.07 -12.38 21.96
C PRO A 139 -6.11 -11.44 21.20
N SER A 140 -5.62 -11.86 20.03
CA SER A 140 -4.75 -11.04 19.18
C SER A 140 -5.46 -9.82 18.60
N ASP A 141 -6.73 -9.95 18.20
CA ASP A 141 -7.53 -8.81 17.74
C ASP A 141 -7.69 -7.78 18.87
N ILE A 142 -8.03 -8.26 20.07
CA ILE A 142 -8.23 -7.42 21.25
C ILE A 142 -6.93 -6.70 21.64
N ILE A 143 -5.79 -7.39 21.61
CA ILE A 143 -4.47 -6.79 21.83
C ILE A 143 -4.18 -5.74 20.76
N THR A 144 -4.47 -6.03 19.48
CA THR A 144 -4.28 -5.07 18.39
C THR A 144 -5.12 -3.82 18.60
N TRP A 145 -6.36 -3.95 19.05
CA TRP A 145 -7.23 -2.81 19.37
C TRP A 145 -6.71 -1.99 20.55
N ALA A 146 -6.20 -2.66 21.59
CA ALA A 146 -5.60 -2.00 22.74
C ALA A 146 -4.33 -1.22 22.33
N VAL A 147 -3.42 -1.87 21.57
CA VAL A 147 -2.17 -1.26 21.09
C VAL A 147 -2.45 -0.12 20.13
N ARG A 148 -3.45 -0.25 19.25
CA ARG A 148 -3.90 0.81 18.33
C ARG A 148 -4.80 1.85 18.99
N GLU A 149 -4.92 1.82 20.32
CA GLU A 149 -5.67 2.79 21.13
C GLU A 149 -7.13 2.98 20.66
N VAL A 150 -7.74 1.93 20.11
CA VAL A 150 -9.13 1.96 19.58
C VAL A 150 -10.15 2.20 20.69
N PHE A 151 -9.83 1.84 21.92
CA PHE A 151 -10.68 2.06 23.08
C PHE A 151 -10.59 3.49 23.64
N ASP A 152 -9.65 4.32 23.17
CA ASP A 152 -9.51 5.71 23.57
C ASP A 152 -10.27 6.63 22.60
N PRO A 153 -11.40 7.24 23.02
CA PRO A 153 -12.18 8.13 22.16
C PRO A 153 -11.39 9.34 21.67
N HIS A 154 -10.44 9.85 22.45
CA HIS A 154 -9.63 11.01 22.07
C HIS A 154 -8.70 10.67 20.91
N VAL A 155 -8.11 9.47 20.91
CA VAL A 155 -7.23 9.01 19.81
C VAL A 155 -8.06 8.75 18.56
N VAL A 156 -9.19 8.06 18.70
CA VAL A 156 -10.13 7.78 17.60
C VAL A 156 -10.62 9.07 16.95
N GLU A 157 -10.98 10.09 17.73
CA GLU A 157 -11.44 11.38 17.23
C GLU A 157 -10.29 12.18 16.60
N ARG A 158 -9.15 12.31 17.30
CA ARG A 158 -7.99 13.08 16.83
C ARG A 158 -7.51 12.64 15.45
N TRP A 159 -7.51 11.34 15.20
CA TRP A 159 -7.01 10.75 13.96
C TRP A 159 -8.11 10.35 12.98
N GLY A 160 -9.38 10.60 13.31
CA GLY A 160 -10.50 10.29 12.43
C GLY A 160 -10.63 8.81 12.09
N LEU A 161 -10.33 7.90 13.03
CA LEU A 161 -10.30 6.45 12.76
C LEU A 161 -11.67 5.87 12.37
N MET A 162 -12.75 6.62 12.61
CA MET A 162 -14.12 6.28 12.19
C MET A 162 -14.55 6.94 10.87
N GLN A 163 -13.65 7.64 10.18
CA GLN A 163 -13.95 8.26 8.89
C GLN A 163 -14.45 7.20 7.90
N GLY A 164 -15.52 7.51 7.16
CA GLY A 164 -16.14 6.61 6.20
C GLY A 164 -16.99 5.47 6.80
N TYR A 165 -16.98 5.26 8.13
CA TYR A 165 -17.72 4.15 8.73
C TYR A 165 -19.22 4.23 8.44
N SER A 166 -19.84 5.40 8.58
CA SER A 166 -21.29 5.57 8.39
C SER A 166 -21.77 5.16 6.98
N GLU A 167 -20.93 5.34 5.96
CA GLU A 167 -21.23 4.96 4.57
C GLU A 167 -21.09 3.45 4.36
N ALA A 168 -20.07 2.85 4.97
CA ALA A 168 -19.81 1.42 4.90
C ALA A 168 -20.73 0.59 5.83
N ALA A 169 -21.25 1.20 6.90
CA ALA A 169 -22.00 0.54 7.97
C ALA A 169 -23.15 -0.35 7.47
N PRO A 170 -23.99 0.05 6.49
CA PRO A 170 -25.06 -0.81 6.01
C PRO A 170 -24.57 -2.16 5.45
N GLN A 171 -23.43 -2.17 4.74
CA GLN A 171 -22.85 -3.40 4.20
C GLN A 171 -22.07 -4.16 5.27
N LEU A 172 -21.28 -3.45 6.09
CA LEU A 172 -20.51 -4.06 7.18
C LEU A 172 -21.42 -4.74 8.19
N GLU A 173 -22.52 -4.09 8.59
CA GLU A 173 -23.48 -4.69 9.52
C GLU A 173 -24.24 -5.85 8.90
N LYS A 174 -24.57 -5.78 7.60
CA LYS A 174 -25.20 -6.91 6.90
C LYS A 174 -24.32 -8.16 6.94
N TRP A 175 -23.06 -8.03 6.53
CA TRP A 175 -22.12 -9.17 6.50
C TRP A 175 -21.61 -9.55 7.88
N GLY A 176 -21.39 -8.56 8.75
CA GLY A 176 -21.00 -8.77 10.14
C GLY A 176 -22.07 -9.54 10.92
N ARG A 177 -23.35 -9.18 10.78
CA ARG A 177 -24.45 -9.98 11.37
C ARG A 177 -24.48 -11.40 10.82
N ALA A 178 -24.23 -11.58 9.52
CA ALA A 178 -24.21 -12.92 8.91
C ALA A 178 -23.11 -13.83 9.51
N VAL A 179 -22.03 -13.26 10.02
CA VAL A 179 -20.97 -13.99 10.73
C VAL A 179 -21.08 -13.85 12.25
N GLY A 180 -22.16 -13.29 12.79
CA GLY A 180 -22.35 -13.15 14.23
C GLY A 180 -21.44 -12.11 14.88
N TRP A 181 -21.19 -10.97 14.25
CA TRP A 181 -20.53 -9.82 14.88
C TRP A 181 -21.54 -8.72 15.21
N THR A 182 -21.38 -8.10 16.37
CA THR A 182 -22.18 -6.93 16.77
C THR A 182 -21.69 -5.66 16.07
N PRO A 183 -22.54 -4.62 15.94
CA PRO A 183 -22.11 -3.32 15.39
C PRO A 183 -20.91 -2.72 16.13
N GLU A 184 -20.79 -2.95 17.44
CA GLU A 184 -19.67 -2.47 18.24
C GLU A 184 -18.35 -3.13 17.83
N ILE A 185 -18.34 -4.46 17.67
CA ILE A 185 -17.15 -5.20 17.20
C ILE A 185 -16.71 -4.72 15.81
N LEU A 186 -17.66 -4.48 14.92
CA LEU A 186 -17.37 -3.92 13.60
C LEU A 186 -16.70 -2.54 13.67
N ARG A 187 -17.11 -1.69 14.62
CA ARG A 187 -16.47 -0.39 14.84
C ARG A 187 -15.04 -0.52 15.32
N TYR A 188 -14.73 -1.49 16.18
CA TYR A 188 -13.34 -1.71 16.62
C TYR A 188 -12.45 -2.22 15.49
N TYR A 189 -12.94 -3.19 14.70
CA TYR A 189 -12.21 -3.62 13.51
C TYR A 189 -12.01 -2.48 12.52
N TRP A 190 -13.01 -1.62 12.33
CA TRP A 190 -12.87 -0.43 11.49
C TRP A 190 -11.85 0.56 12.06
N ALA A 191 -11.94 0.96 13.32
CA ALA A 191 -10.96 1.89 13.89
C ALA A 191 -9.52 1.33 13.79
N ALA A 192 -9.36 0.01 13.89
CA ALA A 192 -8.08 -0.67 13.76
C ALA A 192 -7.63 -0.96 12.31
N HIS A 193 -8.42 -0.77 11.25
CA HIS A 193 -8.04 -1.28 9.92
C HIS A 193 -7.00 -0.43 9.18
N TRP A 194 -6.80 0.82 9.60
CA TRP A 194 -5.94 1.78 8.93
C TRP A 194 -4.45 1.37 8.95
N GLN A 195 -3.71 1.82 7.94
CA GLN A 195 -2.26 1.73 7.93
C GLN A 195 -1.67 3.02 8.49
N TRP A 196 -0.89 2.89 9.57
CA TRP A 196 -0.13 4.00 10.12
C TRP A 196 1.14 4.25 9.30
N PRO A 197 1.66 5.49 9.28
CA PRO A 197 2.96 5.80 8.70
C PRO A 197 4.06 4.90 9.28
N SER A 198 5.01 4.49 8.43
CA SER A 198 6.23 3.83 8.92
C SER A 198 7.04 4.77 9.82
N PRO A 199 7.92 4.24 10.70
CA PRO A 199 8.81 5.08 11.51
C PRO A 199 9.60 6.08 10.67
N THR A 200 10.11 5.67 9.51
CA THR A 200 10.84 6.59 8.62
C THR A 200 9.97 7.74 8.13
N GLN A 201 8.72 7.46 7.72
CA GLN A 201 7.78 8.50 7.30
C GLN A 201 7.39 9.42 8.47
N ALA A 202 7.13 8.85 9.64
CA ALA A 202 6.79 9.62 10.84
C ALA A 202 7.94 10.55 11.28
N ALA A 203 9.19 10.10 11.16
CA ALA A 203 10.36 10.93 11.39
C ALA A 203 10.43 12.11 10.40
N GLU A 204 10.10 11.90 9.12
CA GLU A 204 10.02 13.01 8.16
C GLU A 204 8.95 14.04 8.53
N PHE A 205 7.81 13.60 9.09
CA PHE A 205 6.75 14.51 9.51
C PHE A 205 7.21 15.44 10.63
N VAL A 206 7.99 14.94 11.59
CA VAL A 206 8.59 15.77 12.66
C VAL A 206 9.39 16.93 12.05
N HIS A 207 10.21 16.66 11.03
CA HIS A 207 11.06 17.70 10.43
C HIS A 207 10.30 18.64 9.51
N ARG A 208 9.42 18.09 8.68
CA ARG A 208 8.79 18.84 7.58
C ARG A 208 7.57 19.63 8.01
N THR A 209 6.91 19.24 9.11
CA THR A 209 5.72 19.94 9.61
C THR A 209 6.05 20.99 10.67
N ASN A 210 7.19 20.91 11.36
CA ASN A 210 7.61 21.87 12.39
C ASN A 210 8.44 23.04 11.85
N VAL A 211 8.07 23.55 10.67
CA VAL A 211 8.71 24.69 10.02
C VAL A 211 7.74 25.86 9.88
N LYS A 212 8.27 27.09 9.79
CA LYS A 212 7.49 28.33 9.76
C LYS A 212 6.50 28.41 8.59
N TRP A 213 6.86 27.85 7.44
CA TRP A 213 6.05 27.91 6.21
C TRP A 213 4.99 26.80 6.11
N TRP A 214 5.03 25.79 7.00
CA TRP A 214 4.01 24.74 7.02
C TRP A 214 2.78 25.20 7.81
N ASN A 215 1.66 25.33 7.11
CA ASN A 215 0.38 25.80 7.66
C ASN A 215 -0.61 24.65 7.99
N GLY A 216 -0.21 23.39 7.81
CA GLY A 216 -1.04 22.22 8.14
C GLY A 216 -0.87 21.76 9.60
N PRO A 217 -1.41 20.58 9.95
CA PRO A 217 -1.22 19.98 11.27
C PRO A 217 0.26 19.82 11.61
N LYS A 218 0.63 20.16 12.85
CA LYS A 218 1.98 19.95 13.37
C LYS A 218 2.11 18.52 13.88
N PHE A 219 3.29 17.93 13.68
CA PHE A 219 3.60 16.58 14.13
C PHE A 219 4.83 16.64 15.03
N SER A 220 4.65 16.37 16.32
CA SER A 220 5.69 16.50 17.33
C SER A 220 6.53 15.23 17.48
N PRO A 221 7.71 15.30 18.13
CA PRO A 221 8.44 14.10 18.56
C PRO A 221 7.59 13.18 19.47
N GLU A 222 6.64 13.71 20.24
CA GLU A 222 5.72 12.91 21.05
C GLU A 222 4.73 12.12 20.18
N ASP A 223 4.30 12.70 19.05
CA ASP A 223 3.48 12.00 18.06
C ASP A 223 4.28 10.90 17.36
N TYR A 224 5.59 11.10 17.16
CA TYR A 224 6.48 10.05 16.66
C TYR A 224 6.53 8.84 17.61
N ASP A 225 6.70 9.07 18.91
CA ASP A 225 6.70 8.01 19.91
C ASP A 225 5.36 7.27 19.95
N MET A 226 4.24 7.99 19.75
CA MET A 226 2.91 7.40 19.63
C MET A 226 2.84 6.45 18.42
N ILE A 227 3.30 6.87 17.23
CA ILE A 227 3.33 5.99 16.05
C ILE A 227 4.11 4.70 16.32
N LEU A 228 5.25 4.79 17.01
CA LEU A 228 6.03 3.61 17.38
C LEU A 228 5.24 2.67 18.32
N ARG A 229 4.50 3.21 19.30
CA ARG A 229 3.62 2.41 20.15
C ARG A 229 2.49 1.74 19.37
N LEU A 230 1.80 2.49 18.51
CA LEU A 230 0.69 1.97 17.67
C LEU A 230 1.18 0.89 16.68
N ALA A 231 2.46 0.94 16.30
CA ALA A 231 3.15 -0.05 15.48
C ALA A 231 3.81 -1.19 16.29
N ASP A 232 3.54 -1.25 17.60
CA ASP A 232 3.98 -2.32 18.52
C ASP A 232 5.52 -2.44 18.68
N TYR A 233 6.25 -1.32 18.59
CA TYR A 233 7.67 -1.30 18.93
C TYR A 233 7.89 -1.44 20.44
N VAL A 234 8.93 -2.18 20.83
CA VAL A 234 9.29 -2.40 22.24
C VAL A 234 9.47 -1.05 22.97
N PRO A 235 8.75 -0.80 24.08
CA PRO A 235 8.77 0.53 24.72
C PRO A 235 10.16 1.05 25.08
N GLY A 236 11.08 0.17 25.50
CA GLY A 236 12.45 0.54 25.84
C GLY A 236 13.31 1.00 24.65
N THR A 237 12.91 0.71 23.40
CA THR A 237 13.65 1.15 22.20
C THR A 237 13.16 2.47 21.65
N ILE A 238 11.96 2.94 22.04
CA ILE A 238 11.40 4.22 21.58
C ILE A 238 12.37 5.40 21.80
N PRO A 239 13.02 5.55 22.97
CA PRO A 239 14.01 6.61 23.16
C PRO A 239 15.20 6.52 22.18
N LEU A 240 15.59 5.32 21.75
CA LEU A 240 16.67 5.11 20.79
C LEU A 240 16.25 5.62 19.40
N PHE A 241 15.06 5.23 18.92
CA PHE A 241 14.52 5.77 17.67
C PHE A 241 14.41 7.29 17.73
N ARG A 242 13.89 7.84 18.84
CA ARG A 242 13.76 9.27 19.04
C ARG A 242 15.11 10.01 18.96
N SER A 243 16.19 9.42 19.47
CA SER A 243 17.54 9.98 19.40
C SER A 243 18.07 10.14 17.96
N THR A 244 17.52 9.37 17.02
CA THR A 244 17.94 9.37 15.61
C THR A 244 17.13 10.29 14.69
N LEU A 245 16.17 11.05 15.23
CA LEU A 245 15.33 11.93 14.42
C LEU A 245 16.19 12.95 13.66
N TYR A 246 17.08 13.64 14.37
CA TYR A 246 17.84 14.73 13.80
C TYR A 246 19.17 14.23 13.21
N ARG A 247 19.60 14.91 12.14
CA ARG A 247 20.87 14.58 11.49
C ARG A 247 22.03 15.09 12.36
N PRO A 248 23.09 14.30 12.53
CA PRO A 248 24.34 14.79 13.12
C PRO A 248 25.00 15.82 12.21
N PHE A 249 25.98 16.55 12.74
CA PHE A 249 26.77 17.49 11.94
C PHE A 249 27.52 16.76 10.81
N THR A 250 27.58 17.36 9.62
CA THR A 250 28.36 16.77 8.52
C THR A 250 29.85 16.89 8.80
N ARG A 251 30.68 16.01 8.21
CA ARG A 251 32.15 16.10 8.34
C ARG A 251 32.71 17.47 7.96
N VAL A 252 32.10 18.13 6.98
CA VAL A 252 32.53 19.45 6.51
C VAL A 252 32.17 20.52 7.54
N ASP A 253 30.96 20.45 8.09
CA ASP A 253 30.52 21.40 9.11
C ASP A 253 31.28 21.21 10.41
N VAL A 254 31.56 19.98 10.85
CA VAL A 254 32.42 19.69 12.01
C VAL A 254 33.77 20.39 11.89
N ARG A 255 34.45 20.28 10.73
CA ARG A 255 35.73 20.95 10.49
C ARG A 255 35.62 22.48 10.53
N ARG A 256 34.58 23.03 9.89
CA ARG A 256 34.34 24.49 9.85
C ARG A 256 33.99 25.04 11.23
N MET A 257 33.16 24.32 11.98
CA MET A 257 32.76 24.69 13.34
C MET A 257 33.97 24.69 14.27
N HIS A 258 34.86 23.70 14.20
CA HIS A 258 36.12 23.74 14.94
C HIS A 258 37.01 24.91 14.51
N LYS A 259 37.18 25.17 13.21
CA LYS A 259 37.97 26.32 12.73
C LYS A 259 37.42 27.67 13.24
N LEU A 260 36.11 27.76 13.44
CA LEU A 260 35.44 28.95 13.96
C LEU A 260 35.36 28.99 15.50
N GLY A 261 35.89 27.99 16.20
CA GLY A 261 35.82 27.88 17.67
C GLY A 261 34.41 27.59 18.20
N VAL A 262 33.54 27.00 17.38
CA VAL A 262 32.18 26.57 17.78
C VAL A 262 32.20 25.17 18.37
N LEU A 263 33.12 24.30 17.92
CA LEU A 263 33.41 23.00 18.52
C LEU A 263 34.81 23.02 19.08
N GLU A 264 34.97 22.53 20.30
CA GLU A 264 36.29 22.36 20.91
C GLU A 264 36.94 21.05 20.43
N PRO A 265 38.27 20.89 20.58
CA PRO A 265 38.97 19.67 20.18
C PRO A 265 38.38 18.38 20.80
N GLU A 266 37.87 18.46 22.02
CA GLU A 266 37.26 17.34 22.74
C GLU A 266 35.94 16.87 22.10
N ASP A 267 35.18 17.78 21.48
CA ASP A 267 33.87 17.49 20.87
C ASP A 267 33.99 16.76 19.52
N LEU A 268 35.15 16.89 18.86
CA LEU A 268 35.36 16.38 17.50
C LEU A 268 35.18 14.87 17.40
N LYS A 269 35.69 14.12 18.39
CA LYS A 269 35.61 12.65 18.38
C LYS A 269 34.14 12.20 18.41
N ASP A 270 33.35 12.77 19.30
CA ASP A 270 31.95 12.42 19.45
C ASP A 270 31.13 12.82 18.22
N ALA A 271 31.38 14.00 17.65
CA ALA A 271 30.74 14.43 16.40
C ALA A 271 31.04 13.47 15.22
N TYR A 272 32.24 12.89 15.15
CA TYR A 272 32.54 11.85 14.16
C TYR A 272 31.90 10.49 14.52
N LYS A 273 31.79 10.13 15.80
CA LYS A 273 31.09 8.90 16.20
C LYS A 273 29.61 8.94 15.87
N GLU A 274 28.95 10.09 16.01
CA GLU A 274 27.54 10.26 15.62
C GLU A 274 27.30 10.03 14.12
N LEU A 275 28.32 10.26 13.28
CA LEU A 275 28.29 9.93 11.85
C LEU A 275 28.46 8.43 11.56
N GLY A 276 28.71 7.62 12.59
CA GLY A 276 28.90 6.17 12.48
C GLY A 276 30.35 5.72 12.33
N TYR A 277 31.33 6.60 12.55
CA TYR A 277 32.74 6.19 12.62
C TYR A 277 33.03 5.43 13.92
N ASP A 278 33.85 4.38 13.83
CA ASP A 278 34.37 3.71 15.04
C ASP A 278 35.37 4.61 15.80
N ASP A 279 35.76 4.19 17.00
CA ASP A 279 36.61 4.99 17.89
C ASP A 279 37.95 5.38 17.26
N TRP A 280 38.57 4.48 16.48
CA TRP A 280 39.86 4.73 15.85
C TRP A 280 39.73 5.73 14.71
N HIS A 281 38.74 5.55 13.83
CA HIS A 281 38.50 6.47 12.72
C HIS A 281 38.08 7.86 13.23
N ALA A 282 37.22 7.92 14.24
CA ALA A 282 36.79 9.17 14.85
C ALA A 282 37.97 9.94 15.48
N GLU A 283 38.87 9.24 16.17
CA GLU A 283 40.08 9.81 16.75
C GLU A 283 41.04 10.34 15.67
N LYS A 284 41.26 9.57 14.59
CA LYS A 284 42.10 10.02 13.48
C LYS A 284 41.50 11.17 12.68
N LEU A 285 40.18 11.23 12.52
CA LEU A 285 39.50 12.35 11.90
C LEU A 285 39.55 13.61 12.78
N ALA A 286 39.46 13.47 14.10
CA ALA A 286 39.64 14.56 15.04
C ALA A 286 41.08 15.12 14.97
N GLU A 287 42.10 14.26 15.08
CA GLU A 287 43.51 14.65 14.92
C GLU A 287 43.76 15.34 13.58
N PHE A 288 43.23 14.78 12.48
CA PHE A 288 43.32 15.37 11.15
C PHE A 288 42.70 16.76 11.12
N THR A 289 41.51 16.94 11.71
CA THR A 289 40.79 18.22 11.71
C THR A 289 41.54 19.29 12.49
N ILE A 290 42.12 18.93 13.64
CA ILE A 290 42.95 19.85 14.44
C ILE A 290 44.15 20.30 13.63
N LYS A 291 44.90 19.36 13.02
CA LYS A 291 46.09 19.68 12.21
C LYS A 291 45.73 20.50 10.97
N TYR A 292 44.71 20.08 10.24
CA TYR A 292 44.23 20.76 9.03
C TYR A 292 43.77 22.20 9.29
N ASN A 293 43.24 22.48 10.49
CA ASN A 293 42.83 23.83 10.87
C ASN A 293 43.94 24.65 11.55
N ALA A 294 44.97 23.98 12.10
CA ALA A 294 46.15 24.61 12.70
C ALA A 294 47.20 25.04 11.67
N ASP A 295 47.26 24.37 10.53
CA ASP A 295 47.98 24.89 9.36
C ASP A 295 47.22 26.14 8.88
N GLU A 296 47.75 27.31 9.24
CA GLU A 296 47.46 28.56 8.55
C GLU A 296 47.86 28.38 7.08
N GLU A 297 46.94 27.92 6.23
CA GLU A 297 47.06 28.21 4.81
C GLU A 297 46.70 29.68 4.55
N PRO A 298 47.46 30.31 3.63
CA PRO A 298 47.89 31.69 3.72
C PRO A 298 46.74 32.67 3.52
N SER A 299 46.90 33.83 4.14
CA SER A 299 46.23 35.06 3.75
C SER A 299 46.11 35.19 2.22
N GLU A 300 44.88 35.23 1.72
CA GLU A 300 44.43 36.04 0.58
C GLU A 300 45.06 35.91 -0.82
N GLU A 301 46.10 35.12 -1.06
CA GLU A 301 46.48 34.78 -2.43
C GLU A 301 45.62 33.61 -2.90
N ARG A 302 44.52 33.92 -3.61
CA ARG A 302 43.75 32.93 -4.36
C ARG A 302 44.72 32.17 -5.26
N VAL A 303 45.14 30.98 -4.83
CA VAL A 303 45.79 30.00 -5.70
C VAL A 303 44.91 29.89 -6.92
N LEU A 304 45.41 30.34 -8.07
CA LEU A 304 44.68 30.28 -9.31
C LEU A 304 44.33 28.81 -9.54
N THR A 305 43.06 28.44 -9.41
CA THR A 305 42.66 27.07 -9.71
C THR A 305 42.96 26.82 -11.20
N ARG A 306 43.45 25.63 -11.55
CA ARG A 306 43.68 25.22 -12.96
C ARG A 306 42.58 25.70 -13.89
N SER A 307 41.31 25.46 -13.54
CA SER A 307 40.12 25.84 -14.31
C SER A 307 39.93 27.35 -14.51
N LEU A 308 40.44 28.18 -13.61
CA LEU A 308 40.42 29.64 -13.76
C LEU A 308 41.51 30.11 -14.73
N ILE A 309 42.70 29.48 -14.71
CA ILE A 309 43.80 29.75 -15.64
C ILE A 309 43.39 29.34 -17.06
N GLU A 310 42.84 28.14 -17.21
CA GLU A 310 42.33 27.63 -18.49
C GLU A 310 41.26 28.56 -19.06
N ARG A 311 40.31 29.03 -18.23
CA ARG A 311 39.27 29.97 -18.66
C ARG A 311 39.82 31.35 -19.00
N ALA A 312 40.79 31.86 -18.24
CA ALA A 312 41.41 33.15 -18.52
C ALA A 312 42.23 33.10 -19.83
N TYR A 313 42.92 31.98 -20.08
CA TYR A 313 43.54 31.72 -21.37
C TYR A 313 42.50 31.62 -22.48
N ASP A 314 41.42 30.86 -22.27
CA ASP A 314 40.35 30.66 -23.24
C ASP A 314 39.71 31.99 -23.69
N LEU A 315 39.40 32.86 -22.74
CA LEU A 315 38.84 34.20 -22.98
C LEU A 315 39.87 35.21 -23.52
N GLY A 316 41.13 34.82 -23.71
CA GLY A 316 42.20 35.69 -24.22
C GLY A 316 42.69 36.73 -23.20
N LEU A 317 42.38 36.55 -21.92
CA LEU A 317 42.88 37.39 -20.82
C LEU A 317 44.34 37.06 -20.47
N LEU A 318 44.77 35.83 -20.77
CA LEU A 318 46.17 35.41 -20.70
C LEU A 318 46.66 35.04 -22.11
N ASN A 319 47.91 35.35 -22.41
CA ASN A 319 48.58 34.82 -23.60
C ASN A 319 49.18 33.42 -23.33
N ARG A 320 49.67 32.77 -24.37
CA ARG A 320 50.15 31.37 -24.31
C ARG A 320 51.25 31.17 -23.27
N SER A 321 52.18 32.12 -23.19
CA SER A 321 53.30 32.08 -22.25
C SER A 321 52.82 32.30 -20.82
N GLU A 322 51.91 33.26 -20.61
CA GLU A 322 51.34 33.57 -19.30
C GLU A 322 50.49 32.41 -18.75
N ALA A 323 49.69 31.76 -19.60
CA ALA A 323 48.91 30.60 -19.23
C ALA A 323 49.81 29.40 -18.86
N LYS A 324 50.87 29.15 -19.64
CA LYS A 324 51.86 28.11 -19.35
C LYS A 324 52.57 28.38 -18.03
N GLN A 325 53.04 29.61 -17.81
CA GLN A 325 53.72 30.01 -16.59
C GLN A 325 52.79 29.88 -15.37
N ALA A 326 51.55 30.35 -15.47
CA ALA A 326 50.58 30.24 -14.38
C ALA A 326 50.26 28.76 -14.05
N LEU A 327 50.20 27.87 -15.05
CA LEU A 327 50.04 26.43 -14.83
C LEU A 327 51.27 25.81 -14.14
N GLN A 328 52.48 26.26 -14.46
CA GLN A 328 53.70 25.81 -13.79
C GLN A 328 53.78 26.29 -12.34
N GLU A 329 53.35 27.52 -12.06
CA GLU A 329 53.30 28.10 -10.71
C GLU A 329 52.37 27.32 -9.78
N ILE A 330 51.32 26.68 -10.31
CA ILE A 330 50.42 25.81 -9.54
C ILE A 330 50.84 24.33 -9.54
N GLY A 331 52.06 24.02 -10.01
CA GLY A 331 52.70 22.71 -9.88
C GLY A 331 52.65 21.79 -11.10
N TYR A 332 52.25 22.26 -12.28
CA TYR A 332 52.33 21.46 -13.51
C TYR A 332 53.77 21.41 -14.05
N SER A 333 54.20 20.25 -14.54
CA SER A 333 55.45 20.17 -15.29
C SER A 333 55.35 20.94 -16.61
N GLU A 334 56.48 21.41 -17.13
CA GLU A 334 56.53 22.18 -18.37
C GLU A 334 55.83 21.50 -19.54
N GLU A 335 56.08 20.19 -19.73
CA GLU A 335 55.44 19.38 -20.78
C GLU A 335 53.91 19.31 -20.60
N LYS A 336 53.42 19.21 -19.36
CA LYS A 336 51.98 19.12 -19.09
C LYS A 336 51.30 20.48 -19.26
N ALA A 337 51.94 21.57 -18.83
CA ALA A 337 51.44 22.92 -19.04
C ALA A 337 51.34 23.24 -20.55
N GLU A 338 52.35 22.85 -21.33
CA GLU A 338 52.33 22.97 -22.79
C GLU A 338 51.18 22.17 -23.41
N PHE A 339 51.01 20.92 -23.01
CA PHE A 339 49.93 20.06 -23.51
C PHE A 339 48.54 20.66 -23.23
N VAL A 340 48.29 21.13 -22.00
CA VAL A 340 47.00 21.74 -21.63
C VAL A 340 46.68 22.98 -22.47
N VAL A 341 47.66 23.86 -22.64
CA VAL A 341 47.50 25.09 -23.42
C VAL A 341 47.26 24.77 -24.90
N SER A 342 47.98 23.78 -25.45
CA SER A 342 47.78 23.31 -26.83
C SER A 342 46.40 22.68 -27.08
N VAL A 343 45.80 22.01 -26.08
CA VAL A 343 44.44 21.48 -26.19
C VAL A 343 43.44 22.63 -26.28
N ILE A 344 43.58 23.66 -25.45
CA ILE A 344 42.69 24.83 -25.48
C ILE A 344 42.83 25.61 -26.80
N ASP A 345 44.06 25.73 -27.33
CA ASP A 345 44.28 26.33 -28.64
C ASP A 345 43.56 25.55 -29.74
N MET A 346 43.60 24.21 -29.68
CA MET A 346 42.91 23.36 -30.65
C MET A 346 41.39 23.55 -30.57
N ASP A 347 40.83 23.56 -29.36
CA ASP A 347 39.39 23.80 -29.15
C ASP A 347 38.95 25.18 -29.68
N LYS A 348 39.72 26.25 -29.41
CA LYS A 348 39.44 27.59 -29.97
C LYS A 348 39.45 27.62 -31.49
N THR A 349 40.44 26.96 -32.12
CA THR A 349 40.52 26.91 -33.58
C THR A 349 39.34 26.15 -34.19
N MET A 350 38.84 25.12 -33.51
CA MET A 350 37.65 24.38 -33.93
C MET A 350 36.36 25.20 -33.77
N ASP A 351 36.20 25.92 -32.66
CA ASP A 351 35.03 26.78 -32.41
C ASP A 351 34.96 27.95 -33.40
N GLN A 352 36.09 28.61 -33.67
CA GLN A 352 36.18 29.66 -34.69
C GLN A 352 35.85 29.14 -36.09
N ALA A 353 36.28 27.93 -36.43
CA ALA A 353 35.96 27.29 -37.70
C ALA A 353 34.47 26.95 -37.81
N ASP A 354 33.80 26.46 -36.75
CA ASP A 354 32.36 26.19 -36.76
C ASP A 354 31.53 27.47 -36.91
N ASP A 355 31.89 28.53 -36.18
CA ASP A 355 31.20 29.83 -36.27
C ASP A 355 31.29 30.43 -37.68
N LEU A 356 32.48 30.44 -38.28
CA LEU A 356 32.67 30.92 -39.65
C LEU A 356 31.99 30.02 -40.68
N THR A 357 32.01 28.71 -40.47
CA THR A 357 31.29 27.73 -41.32
C THR A 357 29.80 28.05 -41.34
N ARG A 358 29.17 28.27 -40.19
CA ARG A 358 27.76 28.68 -40.10
C ARG A 358 27.49 30.01 -40.81
N VAL A 359 28.38 30.99 -40.66
CA VAL A 359 28.25 32.28 -41.37
C VAL A 359 28.30 32.09 -42.88
N TYR A 360 29.23 31.30 -43.41
CA TYR A 360 29.36 31.06 -44.85
C TYR A 360 28.18 30.25 -45.41
N MET A 361 27.73 29.23 -44.69
CA MET A 361 26.52 28.49 -45.07
C MET A 361 25.28 29.39 -45.11
N ASN A 362 25.13 30.33 -44.17
CA ASN A 362 24.05 31.31 -44.19
C ASN A 362 24.19 32.30 -45.36
N GLN A 363 25.41 32.77 -45.66
CA GLN A 363 25.67 33.63 -46.83
C GLN A 363 25.25 32.93 -48.13
N PHE A 364 25.57 31.64 -48.28
CA PHE A 364 25.15 30.84 -49.43
C PHE A 364 23.62 30.65 -49.47
N ARG A 365 23.00 30.36 -48.32
CA ARG A 365 21.54 30.21 -48.20
C ARG A 365 20.77 31.47 -48.63
N TYR A 366 21.35 32.65 -48.45
CA TYR A 366 20.75 33.95 -48.82
C TYR A 366 21.24 34.50 -50.17
N ASP A 367 21.87 33.68 -51.01
CA ASP A 367 22.42 34.06 -52.32
C ASP A 367 23.45 35.21 -52.26
N ILE A 368 24.10 35.43 -51.11
CA ILE A 368 25.17 36.41 -50.94
C ILE A 368 26.48 35.90 -51.57
N ILE A 369 26.67 34.57 -51.59
CA ILE A 369 27.81 33.90 -52.22
C ILE A 369 27.35 32.70 -53.05
N ASP A 370 28.09 32.38 -54.12
CA ASP A 370 27.88 31.16 -54.91
C ASP A 370 28.56 29.93 -54.28
N GLU A 371 28.30 28.74 -54.83
CA GLU A 371 28.85 27.47 -54.34
C GLU A 371 30.37 27.40 -54.43
N GLY A 372 30.97 27.92 -55.51
CA GLY A 372 32.42 27.96 -55.66
C GLY A 372 33.06 28.86 -54.61
N THR A 373 32.45 30.01 -54.34
CA THR A 373 32.87 30.92 -53.27
C THR A 373 32.68 30.32 -51.87
N LEU A 374 31.58 29.60 -51.62
CA LEU A 374 31.37 28.86 -50.36
C LEU A 374 32.46 27.82 -50.15
N ARG A 375 32.73 26.99 -51.17
CA ARG A 375 33.76 25.94 -51.13
C ARG A 375 35.14 26.54 -50.86
N ALA A 376 35.52 27.59 -51.56
CA ALA A 376 36.80 28.27 -51.37
C ALA A 376 36.94 28.87 -49.96
N LYS A 377 35.87 29.45 -49.41
CA LYS A 377 35.85 29.97 -48.04
C LYS A 377 35.98 28.87 -46.98
N LEU A 378 35.27 27.75 -47.15
CA LEU A 378 35.35 26.60 -46.25
C LEU A 378 36.72 25.91 -46.31
N GLN A 379 37.32 25.77 -47.50
CA GLN A 379 38.70 25.30 -47.65
C GLN A 379 39.70 26.27 -47.00
N GLY A 380 39.44 27.58 -47.07
CA GLY A 380 40.23 28.60 -46.39
C GLY A 380 40.21 28.53 -44.85
N LEU A 381 39.26 27.79 -44.26
CA LEU A 381 39.23 27.49 -42.81
C LEU A 381 40.10 26.28 -42.44
N GLY A 382 40.76 25.64 -43.41
CA GLY A 382 41.59 24.44 -43.18
C GLY A 382 40.78 23.15 -42.99
N LEU A 383 39.49 23.15 -43.35
CA LEU A 383 38.64 21.96 -43.33
C LEU A 383 39.12 20.95 -44.39
N SER A 384 39.00 19.65 -44.09
CA SER A 384 39.26 18.59 -45.06
C SER A 384 38.26 18.63 -46.22
N ASP A 385 38.65 18.13 -47.39
CA ASP A 385 37.78 18.10 -48.57
C ASP A 385 36.44 17.38 -48.30
N ASP A 386 36.45 16.29 -47.52
CA ASP A 386 35.23 15.58 -47.10
C ASP A 386 34.27 16.44 -46.28
N MET A 387 34.81 17.24 -45.35
CA MET A 387 34.01 18.15 -44.52
C MET A 387 33.48 19.34 -45.33
N VAL A 388 34.27 19.85 -46.27
CA VAL A 388 33.84 20.90 -47.20
C VAL A 388 32.66 20.40 -48.05
N GLU A 389 32.74 19.18 -48.60
CA GLU A 389 31.62 18.57 -49.32
C GLU A 389 30.38 18.41 -48.45
N HIS A 390 30.58 17.93 -47.21
CA HIS A 390 29.48 17.78 -46.25
C HIS A 390 28.76 19.11 -46.01
N TYR A 391 29.47 20.19 -45.69
CA TYR A 391 28.86 21.49 -45.43
C TYR A 391 28.26 22.14 -46.68
N VAL A 392 28.88 21.97 -47.85
CA VAL A 392 28.29 22.42 -49.13
C VAL A 392 26.97 21.68 -49.39
N HIS A 393 26.92 20.36 -49.18
CA HIS A 393 25.71 19.56 -49.30
C HIS A 393 24.62 20.04 -48.33
N VAL A 394 24.95 20.18 -47.05
CA VAL A 394 23.98 20.68 -46.04
C VAL A 394 23.49 22.09 -46.41
N ALA A 395 24.36 22.97 -46.91
CA ALA A 395 23.97 24.30 -47.33
C ALA A 395 23.04 24.29 -48.55
N LYS A 396 23.22 23.35 -49.50
CA LYS A 396 22.31 23.12 -50.64
C LYS A 396 20.93 22.64 -50.17
N GLU A 397 20.88 21.65 -49.29
CA GLU A 397 19.64 21.16 -48.69
C GLU A 397 18.87 22.27 -47.95
N LEU A 398 19.59 23.11 -47.20
CA LEU A 398 19.01 24.27 -46.51
C LEU A 398 18.51 25.35 -47.49
N ARG A 399 19.11 25.46 -48.68
CA ARG A 399 18.70 26.37 -49.75
C ARG A 399 17.47 25.86 -50.49
N GLU A 400 17.40 24.56 -50.78
CA GLU A 400 16.28 23.91 -51.50
C GLU A 400 14.96 23.94 -50.71
N ARG A 401 15.01 24.10 -49.38
CA ARG A 401 13.81 24.30 -48.54
C ARG A 401 13.05 25.63 -48.76
N GLN A 402 13.36 26.41 -49.79
CA GLN A 402 12.59 27.58 -50.19
C GLN A 402 11.49 27.29 -51.23
N GLU A 403 10.47 26.50 -50.88
CA GLU A 403 9.11 26.86 -51.29
C GLU A 403 8.51 27.68 -50.14
N LYS A 404 8.68 29.00 -50.19
CA LYS A 404 7.97 29.90 -49.25
C LYS A 404 6.48 29.84 -49.57
N ILE A 405 5.75 28.96 -48.90
CA ILE A 405 4.29 28.96 -48.94
C ILE A 405 3.82 30.26 -48.24
N PRO A 406 2.97 31.08 -48.86
CA PRO A 406 2.44 32.30 -48.23
C PRO A 406 1.79 31.98 -46.88
N SER A 407 1.86 32.90 -45.92
CA SER A 407 1.24 32.65 -44.61
C SER A 407 -0.27 32.48 -44.74
N LYS A 408 -0.93 31.88 -43.74
CA LYS A 408 -2.41 31.79 -43.70
C LYS A 408 -3.07 33.16 -43.95
N SER A 409 -2.48 34.24 -43.42
CA SER A 409 -2.99 35.60 -43.62
C SER A 409 -2.83 36.08 -45.06
N ASP A 410 -1.70 35.77 -45.69
CA ASP A 410 -1.43 36.14 -47.07
C ASP A 410 -2.33 35.37 -48.04
N ILE A 411 -2.55 34.07 -47.81
CA ILE A 411 -3.49 33.26 -48.61
C ILE A 411 -4.91 33.83 -48.49
N LYS A 412 -5.34 34.20 -47.28
CA LYS A 412 -6.65 34.84 -47.07
C LYS A 412 -6.75 36.19 -47.77
N ASN A 413 -5.68 37.00 -47.74
CA ASN A 413 -5.65 38.31 -48.40
C ASN A 413 -5.66 38.15 -49.93
N LEU A 414 -4.84 37.26 -50.48
CA LEU A 414 -4.81 36.96 -51.91
C LEU A 414 -6.18 36.49 -52.41
N TYR A 415 -6.87 35.65 -51.64
CA TYR A 415 -8.25 35.26 -51.94
C TYR A 415 -9.22 36.43 -51.85
N LYS A 416 -9.19 37.21 -50.75
CA LYS A 416 -10.06 38.37 -50.51
C LYS A 416 -9.95 39.42 -51.61
N TYR A 417 -8.74 39.65 -52.11
CA TYR A 417 -8.46 40.61 -53.18
C TYR A 417 -8.63 40.02 -54.59
N GLY A 418 -9.02 38.74 -54.70
CA GLY A 418 -9.34 38.08 -55.97
C GLY A 418 -8.13 37.64 -56.80
N TYR A 419 -6.93 37.63 -56.22
CA TYR A 419 -5.70 37.20 -56.90
C TYR A 419 -5.59 35.68 -57.07
N ILE A 420 -6.27 34.91 -56.22
CA ILE A 420 -6.36 33.45 -56.31
C ILE A 420 -7.82 33.01 -56.17
N SER A 421 -8.19 31.92 -56.83
CA SER A 421 -9.51 31.33 -56.72
C SER A 421 -9.74 30.69 -55.35
N ARG A 422 -11.01 30.47 -55.00
CA ARG A 422 -11.38 29.78 -53.75
C ARG A 422 -10.78 28.37 -53.68
N GLN A 423 -10.70 27.68 -54.81
CA GLN A 423 -10.13 26.32 -54.86
C GLN A 423 -8.62 26.34 -54.65
N GLU A 424 -7.92 27.31 -55.22
CA GLU A 424 -6.47 27.49 -55.02
C GLU A 424 -6.13 27.86 -53.58
N ALA A 425 -6.90 28.79 -52.98
CA ALA A 425 -6.74 29.16 -51.58
C ALA A 425 -6.99 27.98 -50.63
N LYS A 426 -8.01 27.16 -50.92
CA LYS A 426 -8.31 25.95 -50.15
C LYS A 426 -7.21 24.91 -50.26
N ASN A 427 -6.72 24.64 -51.46
CA ASN A 427 -5.62 23.70 -51.69
C ASN A 427 -4.33 24.16 -50.99
N ALA A 428 -4.04 25.46 -50.99
CA ALA A 428 -2.90 26.02 -50.27
C ALA A 428 -3.03 25.84 -48.74
N LEU A 429 -4.20 26.10 -48.16
CA LEU A 429 -4.46 25.86 -46.74
C LEU A 429 -4.38 24.37 -46.36
N LEU A 430 -4.81 23.46 -47.25
CA LEU A 430 -4.67 22.02 -47.05
C LEU A 430 -3.19 21.57 -47.02
N ARG A 431 -2.36 22.11 -47.92
CA ARG A 431 -0.90 21.85 -47.93
C ARG A 431 -0.19 22.38 -46.69
N MET A 432 -0.74 23.42 -46.05
CA MET A 432 -0.27 23.90 -44.74
C MET A 432 -0.74 23.04 -43.55
N GLY A 433 -1.53 21.99 -43.79
CA GLY A 433 -2.00 21.06 -42.76
C GLY A 433 -3.36 21.40 -42.13
N PHE A 434 -4.12 22.39 -42.63
CA PHE A 434 -5.49 22.63 -42.15
C PHE A 434 -6.45 21.55 -42.68
N SER A 435 -7.41 21.11 -41.86
CA SER A 435 -8.44 20.17 -42.32
C SER A 435 -9.38 20.82 -43.35
N ALA A 436 -10.03 20.01 -44.19
CA ALA A 436 -10.96 20.50 -45.22
C ALA A 436 -12.07 21.40 -44.65
N TYR A 437 -12.53 21.12 -43.42
CA TYR A 437 -13.49 21.94 -42.70
C TYR A 437 -12.93 23.34 -42.36
N TRP A 438 -11.74 23.40 -41.76
CA TRP A 438 -11.12 24.66 -41.36
C TRP A 438 -10.63 25.48 -42.56
N ALA A 439 -10.12 24.84 -43.60
CA ALA A 439 -9.74 25.49 -44.84
C ALA A 439 -10.95 26.21 -45.47
N GLU A 440 -12.13 25.58 -45.46
CA GLU A 440 -13.37 26.20 -45.96
C GLU A 440 -13.84 27.36 -45.07
N LYS A 441 -13.82 27.17 -43.75
CA LYS A 441 -14.27 28.19 -42.78
C LYS A 441 -13.40 29.44 -42.78
N LEU A 442 -12.12 29.32 -43.11
CA LEU A 442 -11.18 30.44 -43.15
C LEU A 442 -11.33 31.32 -44.41
N LEU A 443 -12.02 30.81 -45.43
CA LEU A 443 -12.29 31.49 -46.70
C LEU A 443 -13.73 32.00 -46.82
N GLN A 444 -14.56 31.84 -45.78
CA GLN A 444 -15.82 32.59 -45.61
C GLN A 444 -15.51 33.98 -45.08
#